data_AF-A0A971EJE6-F1
#
_entry.id   AF-A0A971EJE6-F1
#
_cell.length_a   1.000
_cell.length_b   1.000
_cell.length_c   1.000
_cell.angle_alpha   90.00
_cell.angle_beta   90.00
_cell.angle_gamma   90.00
#
_symmetry.space_group_name_H-M   'P 1'
#
loop_
_entity.id
_entity.type
_entity.pdbx_description
1 polymer ?
#
loop_
_entity_poly.entity_id
_entity_poly.type
_entity_poly.pdbx_seq_one_letter_code
_entity_poly.pdbx_strand_id
1 'polypeptide(L)'
;SQHGISLPHSSRAQAGLGVQVEKSELQPGDLVFFATGEAGHINHVGIYTGEGNFIHASTNRGITVTGLGESYYSSCYICARRILQ
;
A
#
# COMPACT_ATOMS: atom_id res chain seq x y z
N SER A 1 1.11 -18.97 2.68
CA SER A 1 0.83 -17.63 3.24
C SER A 1 1.18 -17.65 4.73
N GLN A 2 2.10 -16.80 5.18
CA GLN A 2 2.62 -16.80 6.57
C GLN A 2 1.55 -16.42 7.62
N HIS A 3 0.46 -15.77 7.20
CA HIS A 3 -0.67 -15.38 8.07
C HIS A 3 -2.01 -16.00 7.65
N GLY A 4 -2.02 -17.08 6.85
CA GLY A 4 -3.25 -17.71 6.37
C GLY A 4 -4.04 -16.92 5.32
N ILE A 5 -3.68 -15.67 5.05
CA ILE A 5 -4.30 -14.84 4.01
C ILE A 5 -3.72 -15.17 2.65
N SER A 6 -4.56 -15.57 1.70
CA SER A 6 -4.16 -15.71 0.29
C SER A 6 -4.33 -14.36 -0.41
N LEU A 7 -3.21 -13.75 -0.82
CA LEU A 7 -3.21 -12.57 -1.64
C LEU A 7 -2.74 -12.92 -3.06
N PRO A 8 -3.41 -12.41 -4.11
CA PRO A 8 -2.91 -12.53 -5.46
C PRO A 8 -1.57 -11.81 -5.59
N HIS A 9 -0.72 -12.26 -6.51
CA HIS A 9 0.62 -11.68 -6.67
C HIS A 9 0.60 -10.22 -7.13
N SER A 10 -0.41 -9.81 -7.89
CA SER A 10 -0.52 -8.46 -8.45
C SER A 10 -1.08 -7.46 -7.43
N SER A 11 -0.39 -6.32 -7.26
CA SER A 11 -0.87 -5.17 -6.47
C SER A 11 -2.24 -4.67 -6.94
N ARG A 12 -2.49 -4.66 -8.26
CA ARG A 12 -3.80 -4.30 -8.83
C ARG A 12 -4.90 -5.27 -8.39
N ALA A 13 -4.63 -6.56 -8.35
CA ALA A 13 -5.60 -7.55 -7.90
C ALA A 13 -5.86 -7.43 -6.39
N GLN A 14 -4.80 -7.18 -5.60
CA GLN A 14 -4.93 -6.93 -4.15
C GLN A 14 -5.75 -5.67 -3.86
N ALA A 15 -5.63 -4.62 -4.68
CA ALA A 15 -6.43 -3.40 -4.55
C ALA A 15 -7.94 -3.61 -4.80
N GLY A 16 -8.36 -4.79 -5.25
CA GLY A 16 -9.76 -5.20 -5.36
C GLY A 16 -10.28 -6.03 -4.18
N LEU A 17 -9.43 -6.35 -3.20
CA LEU A 17 -9.79 -7.19 -2.06
C LEU A 17 -10.11 -6.35 -0.82
N GLY A 18 -10.79 -6.98 0.15
CA GLY A 18 -11.08 -6.39 1.45
C GLY A 18 -11.99 -5.17 1.37
N VAL A 19 -11.91 -4.31 2.39
CA VAL A 19 -12.73 -3.10 2.51
C VAL A 19 -11.89 -1.87 2.15
N GLN A 20 -12.48 -0.90 1.45
CA GLN A 20 -11.83 0.38 1.20
C GLN A 20 -11.64 1.13 2.53
N VAL A 21 -10.47 1.73 2.72
CA VAL A 21 -10.17 2.55 3.89
C VAL A 21 -9.83 3.96 3.43
N GLU A 22 -10.45 4.95 4.05
CA GLU A 22 -10.10 6.35 3.85
C GLU A 22 -8.70 6.64 4.41
N LYS A 23 -7.95 7.54 3.79
CA LYS A 23 -6.57 7.84 4.21
C LYS A 23 -6.48 8.28 5.68
N SER A 24 -7.52 8.93 6.21
CA SER A 24 -7.64 9.35 7.61
C SER A 24 -7.96 8.22 8.59
N GLU A 25 -8.40 7.06 8.10
CA GLU A 25 -8.82 5.89 8.90
C GLU A 25 -7.82 4.73 8.85
N LEU A 26 -6.64 4.99 8.29
CA LEU A 26 -5.56 4.02 8.16
C LEU A 26 -5.14 3.45 9.52
N GLN A 27 -5.05 2.12 9.58
CA GLN A 27 -4.57 1.37 10.72
C GLN A 27 -3.38 0.49 10.32
N PRO A 28 -2.42 0.24 11.24
CA PRO A 28 -1.32 -0.66 10.96
C PRO A 28 -1.79 -2.00 10.39
N GLY A 29 -1.20 -2.43 9.27
CA GLY A 29 -1.59 -3.62 8.54
C GLY A 29 -2.44 -3.35 7.28
N ASP A 30 -3.01 -2.15 7.13
CA ASP A 30 -3.70 -1.79 5.88
C ASP A 30 -2.73 -1.78 4.70
N LEU A 31 -3.20 -2.28 3.56
CA LEU A 31 -2.46 -2.20 2.31
C LEU A 31 -2.69 -0.83 1.67
N VAL A 32 -1.61 -0.15 1.31
CA VAL A 32 -1.63 1.14 0.61
C VAL A 32 -1.12 0.96 -0.81
N PHE A 33 -1.85 1.51 -1.79
CA PHE A 33 -1.60 1.29 -3.21
C PHE A 33 -1.23 2.58 -3.92
N PHE A 34 -0.27 2.47 -4.84
CA PHE A 34 0.28 3.61 -5.55
C PHE A 34 0.42 3.36 -7.05
N ALA A 35 0.33 4.44 -7.81
CA ALA A 35 0.65 4.51 -9.24
C ALA A 35 2.01 5.21 -9.42
N THR A 36 3.08 4.43 -9.27
CA THR A 36 4.47 4.94 -9.30
C THR A 36 4.99 4.97 -10.74
N GLY A 37 5.52 6.10 -11.21
CA GLY A 37 6.07 6.22 -12.57
C GLY A 37 5.04 6.33 -13.71
N GLU A 38 3.86 5.70 -13.58
CA GLU A 38 2.76 5.82 -14.54
C GLU A 38 1.46 6.17 -13.81
N ALA A 39 0.89 7.34 -14.09
CA ALA A 39 -0.31 7.82 -13.42
C ALA A 39 -1.54 6.95 -13.75
N GLY A 40 -2.38 6.67 -12.75
CA GLY A 40 -3.62 5.90 -12.92
C GLY A 40 -3.46 4.37 -12.95
N HIS A 41 -2.23 3.86 -12.98
CA HIS A 41 -1.96 2.42 -13.01
C HIS A 41 -1.33 1.94 -11.69
N ILE A 42 -2.12 1.24 -10.87
CA ILE A 42 -1.61 0.61 -9.64
C ILE A 42 -0.53 -0.40 -10.02
N ASN A 43 0.70 -0.10 -9.60
CA ASN A 43 1.86 -0.94 -9.83
C ASN A 43 2.71 -1.13 -8.58
N HIS A 44 2.38 -0.45 -7.48
CA HIS A 44 3.12 -0.53 -6.23
C HIS A 44 2.18 -0.71 -5.03
N VAL A 45 2.64 -1.47 -4.04
CA VAL A 45 1.90 -1.74 -2.80
C VAL A 45 2.86 -1.69 -1.61
N GLY A 46 2.36 -1.20 -0.48
CA GLY A 46 3.03 -1.24 0.81
C GLY A 46 2.06 -1.58 1.93
N ILE A 47 2.60 -1.83 3.12
CA ILE A 47 1.83 -2.08 4.34
C ILE A 47 1.97 -0.86 5.23
N TYR A 48 0.86 -0.24 5.59
CA TYR A 48 0.86 0.89 6.52
C TYR A 48 1.31 0.42 7.90
N THR A 49 2.24 1.15 8.51
CA THR A 49 2.83 0.80 9.82
C THR A 49 2.38 1.72 10.94
N GLY A 50 1.55 2.73 10.65
CA GLY A 50 1.17 3.77 11.61
C GLY A 50 1.95 5.07 11.42
N GLU A 51 1.49 6.13 12.09
CA GLU A 51 2.17 7.44 12.14
C GLU A 51 2.47 8.06 10.76
N GLY A 52 1.63 7.79 9.76
CA GLY A 52 1.84 8.29 8.40
C GLY A 52 2.91 7.52 7.61
N ASN A 53 3.43 6.40 8.12
CA ASN A 53 4.49 5.62 7.50
C ASN A 53 3.99 4.29 6.94
N PHE A 54 4.72 3.76 5.95
CA PHE A 54 4.46 2.44 5.38
C PHE A 54 5.78 1.73 5.04
N ILE A 55 5.76 0.39 5.11
CA ILE A 55 6.87 -0.46 4.69
C ILE A 55 6.58 -1.04 3.30
N HIS A 56 7.59 -1.05 2.42
CA HIS A 56 7.45 -1.59 1.08
C HIS A 56 8.78 -2.05 0.49
N ALA A 57 8.70 -2.84 -0.59
CA ALA A 57 9.86 -3.20 -1.39
C ALA A 57 10.08 -2.15 -2.49
N SER A 58 11.11 -1.33 -2.35
CA SER A 58 11.54 -0.38 -3.38
C SER A 58 12.50 -1.04 -4.37
N THR A 59 12.33 -0.76 -5.66
CA THR A 59 13.25 -1.23 -6.72
C THR A 59 14.71 -0.85 -6.47
N ASN A 60 14.96 0.35 -5.93
CA ASN A 60 16.32 0.89 -5.79
C ASN A 60 16.87 0.79 -4.35
N ARG A 61 15.99 0.66 -3.35
CA ARG A 61 16.37 0.69 -1.93
C ARG A 61 16.11 -0.62 -1.19
N GLY A 62 15.53 -1.63 -1.85
CA GLY A 62 15.10 -2.85 -1.18
C GLY A 62 13.94 -2.60 -0.21
N ILE A 63 13.87 -3.39 0.86
CA ILE A 63 12.84 -3.22 1.89
C ILE A 63 13.12 -1.94 2.69
N THR A 64 12.17 -1.01 2.68
CA THR A 64 12.35 0.30 3.31
C THR A 64 11.04 0.80 3.92
N VAL A 65 11.17 1.74 4.87
CA VAL A 65 10.05 2.47 5.47
C VAL A 65 10.06 3.88 4.90
N THR A 66 8.90 4.37 4.51
CA THR A 66 8.76 5.66 3.84
C THR A 66 7.50 6.37 4.32
N GLY A 67 7.52 7.70 4.35
CA GLY A 67 6.37 8.50 4.73
C GLY A 67 5.35 8.63 3.61
N LEU A 68 4.05 8.47 3.90
CA LEU A 68 2.95 8.74 2.97
C LEU A 68 2.86 10.23 2.56
N GLY A 69 3.46 11.11 3.37
CA GLY A 69 3.55 12.54 3.11
C GLY A 69 4.73 12.93 2.22
N GLU A 70 5.66 12.02 1.92
CA GLU A 70 6.75 12.32 0.99
C GLU A 70 6.17 12.66 -0.39
N SER A 71 6.67 13.72 -1.01
CA SER A 71 6.08 14.30 -2.23
C SER A 71 5.85 13.28 -3.35
N TYR A 72 6.79 12.36 -3.56
CA TYR A 72 6.65 11.27 -4.51
C TYR A 72 5.46 10.36 -4.19
N TYR A 73 5.42 9.78 -2.98
CA TYR A 73 4.35 8.84 -2.61
C TYR A 73 2.99 9.50 -2.38
N SER A 74 2.98 10.76 -1.94
CA SER A 74 1.77 11.54 -1.75
C SER A 74 1.06 11.78 -3.09
N SER A 75 1.82 12.12 -4.16
CA SER A 75 1.28 12.31 -5.51
C SER A 75 0.90 11.00 -6.22
N CYS A 76 1.51 9.87 -5.83
CA CYS A 76 1.22 8.56 -6.40
C CYS A 76 0.14 7.77 -5.64
N TYR A 77 -0.35 8.25 -4.50
CA TYR A 77 -1.31 7.51 -3.68
C TYR A 77 -2.66 7.33 -4.39
N ILE A 78 -3.17 6.10 -4.43
CA ILE A 78 -4.43 5.76 -5.08
C ILE A 78 -5.51 5.40 -4.06
N CYS A 79 -5.27 4.39 -3.22
CA CYS A 79 -6.25 3.91 -2.25
C CYS A 79 -5.61 3.07 -1.15
N ALA A 80 -6.40 2.71 -0.14
CA ALA A 80 -6.04 1.72 0.85
C ALA A 80 -7.11 0.63 1.00
N ARG A 81 -6.66 -0.58 1.36
CA ARG A 81 -7.52 -1.74 1.62
C ARG A 81 -7.18 -2.40 2.95
N ARG A 82 -8.20 -2.68 3.75
CA ARG A 82 -8.11 -3.52 4.95
C ARG A 82 -8.55 -4.93 4.60
N ILE A 83 -7.60 -5.87 4.71
CA ILE A 83 -7.84 -7.28 4.38
C ILE A 83 -8.26 -8.09 5.61
N LEU A 84 -7.74 -7.73 6.78
CA LEU A 84 -8.02 -8.39 8.04
C LEU A 84 -9.12 -7.63 8.81
N GLN A 85 -10.12 -8.36 9.31
CA GLN A 85 -10.98 -7.92 10.39
C GLN A 85 -10.49 -8.52 11.70
#